data_AF-A0A7D4AVU7-F1
#
_entry.id   AF-A0A7D4AVU7-F1
#
_cell.length_a   1.000
_cell.length_b   1.000
_cell.length_c   1.000
_cell.angle_alpha   90.00
_cell.angle_beta   90.00
_cell.angle_gamma   90.00
#
_symmetry.space_group_name_H-M   'P 1'
#
loop_
_entity.id
_entity.type
_entity.pdbx_description
1 polymer ?
#
loop_
_entity_poly.entity_id
_entity_poly.type
_entity_poly.pdbx_seq_one_letter_code
_entity_poly.pdbx_strand_id
1 'polypeptide(L)'
;MQGHKQFVDKVVLRFQLSERVPQHNLYRRLRELLDWDFLYAQTQPFYSHTGQPSLDPVVFFKLMLISRLENLVSDRRLIEHCSLRLDILYFLGYDLDEELPWHSTISRTRQLYPAAVFEHLFEHVFAQCVAAGLVTGHTQAVDSAFVKANASLESLCEKQPADATGPTLHVAGEPVTDASGPLPSTLISSPAHQLQRLAATHARYLRNDSGPLGAAVRKPVY
;
A
#
# COMPACT_ATOMS: atom_id res chain seq x y z
N MET A 1 21.78 35.72 24.61
CA MET A 1 21.24 36.39 23.40
C MET A 1 20.79 35.33 22.42
N GLN A 2 19.59 35.47 21.84
CA GLN A 2 19.01 34.50 20.92
C GLN A 2 19.43 34.82 19.48
N GLY A 3 19.94 33.82 18.75
CA GLY A 3 20.31 33.98 17.34
C GLY A 3 19.08 33.94 16.45
N HIS A 4 18.99 34.84 15.48
CA HIS A 4 18.03 34.77 14.39
C HIS A 4 18.74 34.30 13.12
N LYS A 5 18.28 33.17 12.54
CA LYS A 5 18.77 32.66 11.26
C LYS A 5 17.82 33.08 10.14
N GLN A 6 18.31 33.84 9.18
CA GLN A 6 17.59 34.13 7.94
C GLN A 6 18.00 33.10 6.88
N PHE A 7 17.03 32.44 6.25
CA PHE A 7 17.29 31.56 5.12
C PHE A 7 17.44 32.41 3.86
N VAL A 8 18.61 32.34 3.23
CA VAL A 8 18.86 32.94 1.93
C VAL A 8 19.19 31.80 0.98
N ASP A 9 18.39 31.67 -0.08
CA ASP A 9 18.57 30.63 -1.08
C ASP A 9 19.78 30.97 -1.96
N LYS A 10 20.88 30.27 -1.75
CA LYS A 10 22.17 30.53 -2.40
C LYS A 10 22.43 29.45 -3.44
N VAL A 11 22.62 29.86 -4.69
CA VAL A 11 23.11 28.97 -5.76
C VAL A 11 24.56 28.59 -5.45
N VAL A 12 24.84 27.28 -5.42
CA VAL A 12 26.17 26.73 -5.13
C VAL A 12 26.71 26.09 -6.40
N LEU A 13 27.89 26.52 -6.87
CA LEU A 13 28.51 26.04 -8.11
C LEU A 13 29.25 24.70 -7.96
N ARG A 14 29.53 24.26 -6.72
CA ARG A 14 30.24 23.01 -6.43
C ARG A 14 29.48 22.26 -5.34
N PHE A 15 28.78 21.21 -5.74
CA PHE A 15 28.05 20.32 -4.85
C PHE A 15 28.44 18.87 -5.15
N GLN A 16 28.71 18.08 -4.12
CA GLN A 16 28.91 16.64 -4.23
C GLN A 16 28.00 15.94 -3.23
N LEU A 17 27.12 15.09 -3.74
CA LEU A 17 26.12 14.41 -2.92
C LEU A 17 26.76 13.47 -1.89
N SER A 18 27.84 12.77 -2.29
CA SER A 18 28.61 11.85 -1.45
C SER A 18 29.22 12.49 -0.19
N GLU A 19 29.56 13.78 -0.25
CA GLU A 19 30.10 14.54 0.89
C GLU A 19 29.01 14.90 1.91
N ARG A 20 27.75 15.00 1.46
CA ARG A 20 26.61 15.36 2.31
C ARG A 20 26.01 14.18 3.04
N VAL A 21 26.16 12.97 2.52
CA VAL A 21 25.59 11.75 3.11
C VAL A 21 26.61 11.11 4.08
N PRO A 22 26.36 11.11 5.40
CA PRO A 22 27.31 10.56 6.36
C PRO A 22 27.57 9.06 6.15
N GLN A 23 28.77 8.58 6.50
CA GLN A 23 29.14 7.15 6.37
C GLN A 23 28.25 6.20 7.19
N HIS A 24 27.73 6.66 8.33
CA HIS A 24 26.83 5.85 9.17
C HIS A 24 25.38 5.81 8.66
N ASN A 25 25.05 6.54 7.59
CA ASN A 25 23.71 6.54 7.02
C ASN A 25 23.33 5.14 6.48
N LEU A 26 22.11 4.69 6.77
CA LEU A 26 21.61 3.38 6.37
C LEU A 26 21.70 3.15 4.86
N TYR A 27 21.22 4.09 4.05
CA TYR A 27 21.16 3.99 2.60
C TYR A 27 22.55 3.98 1.97
N ARG A 28 23.49 4.73 2.55
CA ARG A 28 24.91 4.65 2.16
C ARG A 28 25.49 3.27 2.44
N ARG A 29 25.25 2.71 3.63
CA ARG A 29 25.70 1.35 3.97
C ARG A 29 25.07 0.30 3.05
N LEU A 30 23.79 0.42 2.72
CA LEU A 30 23.11 -0.48 1.78
C LEU A 30 23.73 -0.40 0.36
N ARG A 31 24.14 0.80 -0.08
CA ARG A 31 24.85 0.97 -1.36
C ARG A 31 26.20 0.25 -1.36
N GLU A 32 26.95 0.34 -0.26
CA GLU A 32 28.33 -0.14 -0.15
C GLU A 32 28.43 -1.64 0.18
N LEU A 33 27.47 -2.19 0.92
CA LEU A 33 27.52 -3.57 1.43
C LEU A 33 26.82 -4.60 0.55
N LEU A 34 25.91 -4.17 -0.33
CA LEU A 34 25.11 -5.07 -1.15
C LEU A 34 25.65 -5.10 -2.57
N ASP A 35 25.77 -6.30 -3.13
CA ASP A 35 26.02 -6.52 -4.54
C ASP A 35 24.71 -6.41 -5.31
N TRP A 36 24.66 -5.49 -6.26
CA TRP A 36 23.48 -5.23 -7.09
C TRP A 36 23.63 -5.81 -8.51
N ASP A 37 24.83 -6.20 -8.93
CA ASP A 37 25.12 -6.55 -10.32
C ASP A 37 24.43 -7.84 -10.75
N PHE A 38 24.16 -8.74 -9.79
CA PHE A 38 23.40 -9.97 -10.03
C PHE A 38 22.03 -9.71 -10.66
N LEU A 39 21.41 -8.56 -10.40
CA LEU A 39 20.10 -8.21 -10.94
C LEU A 39 20.13 -8.09 -12.47
N TYR A 40 21.21 -7.60 -13.06
CA TYR A 40 21.30 -7.46 -14.51
C TYR A 40 21.19 -8.82 -15.20
N ALA A 41 21.94 -9.81 -14.74
CA ALA A 41 21.90 -11.17 -15.31
C ALA A 41 20.53 -11.85 -15.12
N GLN A 42 19.93 -11.69 -13.94
CA GLN A 42 18.66 -12.34 -13.62
C GLN A 42 17.45 -11.69 -14.30
N THR A 43 17.51 -10.37 -14.52
CA THR A 43 16.38 -9.63 -15.09
C THR A 43 16.44 -9.52 -16.61
N GLN A 44 17.60 -9.76 -17.23
CA GLN A 44 17.82 -9.67 -18.68
C GLN A 44 16.72 -10.34 -19.54
N PRO A 45 16.19 -11.54 -19.20
CA PRO A 45 15.17 -12.19 -20.03
C PRO A 45 13.81 -11.45 -20.07
N PHE A 46 13.55 -10.57 -19.11
CA PHE A 46 12.29 -9.81 -19.02
C PHE A 46 12.34 -8.48 -19.76
N TYR A 47 13.52 -8.07 -20.23
CA TYR A 47 13.72 -6.84 -20.97
C TYR A 47 13.83 -7.11 -22.47
N SER A 48 13.28 -6.20 -23.27
CA SER A 48 13.43 -6.23 -24.73
C SER A 48 14.86 -5.89 -25.12
N HIS A 49 15.37 -6.52 -26.18
CA HIS A 49 16.65 -6.15 -26.81
C HIS A 49 16.56 -4.93 -27.72
N THR A 50 15.35 -4.43 -28.00
CA THR A 50 15.09 -3.30 -28.89
C THR A 50 14.09 -2.31 -28.28
N GLY A 51 14.20 -1.04 -28.70
CA GLY A 51 13.29 0.03 -28.28
C GLY A 51 13.92 1.02 -27.31
N GLN A 52 13.06 1.83 -26.68
CA GLN A 52 13.48 2.78 -25.64
C GLN A 52 13.89 2.01 -24.37
N PRO A 53 15.08 2.32 -23.79
CA PRO A 53 15.48 1.73 -22.52
C PRO A 53 14.44 2.00 -21.44
N SER A 54 13.98 0.93 -20.81
CA SER A 54 13.15 0.97 -19.61
C SER A 54 13.98 1.30 -18.37
N LEU A 55 13.31 1.52 -17.24
CA LEU A 55 13.95 1.73 -15.94
C LEU A 55 14.98 0.63 -15.63
N ASP A 56 16.16 1.04 -15.19
CA ASP A 56 17.24 0.17 -14.74
C ASP A 56 16.71 -0.80 -13.65
N PRO A 57 16.89 -2.12 -13.83
CA PRO A 57 16.48 -3.11 -12.82
C PRO A 57 17.07 -2.83 -11.43
N VAL A 58 18.33 -2.39 -11.33
CA VAL A 58 18.95 -2.07 -10.04
C VAL A 58 18.23 -0.91 -9.36
N VAL A 59 17.96 0.17 -10.09
CA VAL A 59 17.20 1.32 -9.58
C VAL A 59 15.79 0.88 -9.16
N PHE A 60 15.13 0.05 -9.95
CA PHE A 60 13.80 -0.48 -9.62
C PHE A 60 13.82 -1.26 -8.29
N PHE A 61 14.72 -2.23 -8.12
CA PHE A 61 14.78 -3.02 -6.88
C PHE A 61 15.18 -2.16 -5.66
N LYS A 62 16.05 -1.16 -5.84
CA LYS A 62 16.35 -0.17 -4.80
C LYS A 62 15.12 0.64 -4.40
N LEU A 63 14.32 1.12 -5.36
CA LEU A 63 13.03 1.78 -5.09
C LEU A 63 12.07 0.87 -4.34
N MET A 64 12.04 -0.42 -4.67
CA MET A 64 11.21 -1.39 -3.96
C MET A 64 11.67 -1.59 -2.53
N LEU A 65 12.98 -1.67 -2.30
CA LEU A 65 13.53 -1.76 -0.95
C LEU A 65 13.18 -0.50 -0.14
N ILE A 66 13.38 0.70 -0.70
CA ILE A 66 13.00 1.97 -0.06
C ILE A 66 11.52 1.96 0.33
N SER A 67 10.64 1.55 -0.59
CA SER A 67 9.20 1.50 -0.31
C SER A 67 8.86 0.67 0.91
N ARG A 68 9.58 -0.43 1.14
CA ARG A 68 9.39 -1.31 2.30
C ARG A 68 10.01 -0.76 3.56
N LEU A 69 11.23 -0.23 3.49
CA LEU A 69 11.93 0.37 4.63
C LEU A 69 11.22 1.62 5.17
N GLU A 70 10.63 2.43 4.28
CA GLU A 70 9.94 3.68 4.63
C GLU A 70 8.42 3.49 4.78
N ASN A 71 7.92 2.26 4.64
CA ASN A 71 6.49 1.91 4.71
C ASN A 71 5.61 2.76 3.77
N LEU A 72 6.04 2.92 2.51
CA LEU A 72 5.36 3.68 1.47
C LEU A 72 4.64 2.73 0.50
N VAL A 73 3.31 2.84 0.44
CA VAL A 73 2.45 1.98 -0.39
C VAL A 73 2.18 2.58 -1.77
N SER A 74 2.37 3.89 -1.95
CA SER A 74 2.06 4.60 -3.20
C SER A 74 3.33 4.93 -3.97
N ASP A 75 3.40 4.52 -5.25
CA ASP A 75 4.53 4.82 -6.14
C ASP A 75 4.71 6.35 -6.34
N ARG A 76 3.61 7.14 -6.31
CA ARG A 76 3.69 8.61 -6.37
C ARG A 76 4.38 9.19 -5.14
N ARG A 77 3.95 8.72 -3.97
CA ARG A 77 4.52 9.14 -2.69
C ARG A 77 5.97 8.66 -2.55
N LEU A 78 6.30 7.50 -3.11
CA LEU A 78 7.66 6.98 -3.16
C LEU A 78 8.59 7.95 -3.91
N ILE A 79 8.23 8.34 -5.14
CA ILE A 79 9.06 9.26 -5.93
C ILE A 79 9.18 10.64 -5.29
N GLU A 80 8.08 11.18 -4.75
CA GLU A 80 8.12 12.43 -3.98
C GLU A 80 9.02 12.31 -2.73
N HIS A 81 8.96 11.20 -2.01
CA HIS A 81 9.84 10.97 -0.86
C HIS A 81 11.31 10.84 -1.26
N CYS A 82 11.59 10.18 -2.38
CA CYS A 82 12.93 10.04 -2.93
C CYS A 82 13.50 11.39 -3.38
N SER A 83 12.72 12.25 -4.04
CA SER A 83 13.20 13.53 -4.55
C SER A 83 13.61 14.51 -3.45
N LEU A 84 13.04 14.38 -2.26
CA LEU A 84 13.31 15.25 -1.12
C LEU A 84 14.52 14.79 -0.28
N ARG A 85 15.02 13.57 -0.48
CA ARG A 85 16.00 12.92 0.40
C ARG A 85 17.35 12.67 -0.27
N LEU A 86 18.35 13.45 0.14
CA LEU A 86 19.73 13.36 -0.37
C LEU A 86 20.36 11.97 -0.19
N ASP A 87 20.08 11.31 0.93
CA ASP A 87 20.62 9.98 1.21
C ASP A 87 20.01 8.90 0.32
N ILE A 88 18.71 9.03 0.01
CA ILE A 88 18.02 8.15 -0.93
C ILE A 88 18.48 8.40 -2.36
N LEU A 89 18.59 9.65 -2.80
CA LEU A 89 19.16 9.99 -4.12
C LEU A 89 20.56 9.39 -4.28
N TYR A 90 21.40 9.52 -3.24
CA TYR A 90 22.72 8.92 -3.23
C TYR A 90 22.68 7.39 -3.32
N PHE A 91 21.72 6.73 -2.67
CA PHE A 91 21.60 5.27 -2.77
C PHE A 91 21.10 4.81 -4.14
N LEU A 92 20.13 5.54 -4.72
CA LEU A 92 19.61 5.29 -6.06
C LEU A 92 20.66 5.56 -7.15
N GLY A 93 21.58 6.51 -6.90
CA GLY A 93 22.58 6.95 -7.86
C GLY A 93 22.11 8.11 -8.74
N TYR A 94 21.16 8.91 -8.25
CA TYR A 94 20.67 10.11 -8.92
C TYR A 94 21.31 11.35 -8.31
N ASP A 95 21.63 12.32 -9.17
CA ASP A 95 22.07 13.65 -8.74
C ASP A 95 20.87 14.60 -8.47
N LEU A 96 21.16 15.79 -7.94
CA LEU A 96 20.14 16.77 -7.55
C LEU A 96 19.36 17.37 -8.74
N ASP A 97 20.00 17.42 -9.89
CA ASP A 97 19.50 17.97 -11.14
C ASP A 97 18.97 16.90 -12.09
N GLU A 98 19.01 15.63 -11.68
CA GLU A 98 18.51 14.51 -12.46
C GLU A 98 17.03 14.22 -12.14
N GLU A 99 16.22 14.01 -13.18
CA GLU A 99 14.80 13.69 -13.02
C GLU A 99 14.61 12.21 -12.65
N LEU A 100 13.91 11.97 -11.54
CA LEU A 100 13.50 10.62 -11.14
C LEU A 100 12.46 10.04 -12.10
N PRO A 101 12.37 8.70 -12.21
CA PRO A 101 11.39 8.05 -13.07
C PRO A 101 9.95 8.38 -12.64
N TRP A 102 9.07 8.52 -13.63
CA TRP A 102 7.64 8.69 -13.37
C TRP A 102 7.05 7.47 -12.66
N HIS A 103 6.10 7.71 -11.75
CA HIS A 103 5.42 6.66 -10.98
C HIS A 103 4.80 5.56 -11.86
N SER A 104 4.30 5.91 -13.05
CA SER A 104 3.76 4.94 -14.01
C SER A 104 4.83 4.00 -14.57
N THR A 105 6.07 4.47 -14.72
CA THR A 105 7.21 3.64 -15.14
C THR A 105 7.49 2.57 -14.09
N ILE A 106 7.49 2.92 -12.81
CA ILE A 106 7.68 1.97 -11.71
C ILE A 106 6.58 0.90 -11.73
N SER A 107 5.33 1.32 -11.84
CA SER A 107 4.17 0.41 -11.90
C SER A 107 4.27 -0.54 -13.09
N ARG A 108 4.67 -0.05 -14.27
CA ARG A 108 4.86 -0.87 -15.47
C ARG A 108 6.04 -1.84 -15.32
N THR A 109 7.17 -1.39 -14.79
CA THR A 109 8.34 -2.26 -14.55
C THR A 109 8.01 -3.37 -13.56
N ARG A 110 7.20 -3.07 -12.53
CA ARG A 110 6.71 -4.09 -11.58
C ARG A 110 5.92 -5.20 -12.28
N GLN A 111 5.15 -4.88 -13.32
CA GLN A 111 4.35 -5.85 -14.07
C GLN A 111 5.20 -6.75 -14.99
N LEU A 112 6.46 -6.38 -15.27
CA LEU A 112 7.35 -7.21 -16.09
C LEU A 112 7.77 -8.50 -15.38
N TYR A 113 7.80 -8.50 -14.04
CA TYR A 113 8.31 -9.60 -13.25
C TYR A 113 7.17 -10.48 -12.71
N PRO A 114 7.19 -11.80 -12.99
CA PRO A 114 6.34 -12.74 -12.27
C PRO A 114 6.59 -12.67 -10.77
N ALA A 115 5.55 -12.87 -9.96
CA ALA A 115 5.64 -12.77 -8.50
C ALA A 115 6.76 -13.64 -7.91
N ALA A 116 6.87 -14.89 -8.36
CA ALA A 116 7.92 -15.81 -7.90
C ALA A 116 9.35 -15.32 -8.22
N VAL A 117 9.55 -14.66 -9.38
CA VAL A 117 10.86 -14.10 -9.74
C VAL A 117 11.17 -12.90 -8.88
N PHE A 118 10.18 -12.01 -8.70
CA PHE A 118 10.34 -10.83 -7.85
C PHE A 118 10.67 -11.22 -6.40
N GLU A 119 9.94 -12.18 -5.83
CA GLU A 119 10.16 -12.72 -4.49
C GLU A 119 11.56 -13.31 -4.37
N HIS A 120 11.97 -14.18 -5.30
CA HIS A 120 13.30 -14.77 -5.29
C HIS A 120 14.43 -13.73 -5.32
N LEU A 121 14.33 -12.72 -6.18
CA LEU A 121 15.33 -11.66 -6.27
C LEU A 121 15.34 -10.80 -5.01
N PHE A 122 14.18 -10.49 -4.44
CA PHE A 122 14.09 -9.72 -3.21
C PHE A 122 14.62 -10.52 -2.00
N GLU A 123 14.36 -11.82 -1.94
CA GLU A 123 14.94 -12.74 -0.95
C GLU A 123 16.46 -12.77 -1.06
N HIS A 124 17.02 -12.74 -2.28
CA HIS A 124 18.46 -12.67 -2.46
C HIS A 124 19.06 -11.37 -1.88
N VAL A 125 18.43 -10.21 -2.15
CA VAL A 125 18.83 -8.93 -1.53
C VAL A 125 18.74 -9.02 -0.01
N PHE A 126 17.67 -9.61 0.52
CA PHE A 126 17.50 -9.79 1.95
C PHE A 126 18.57 -10.72 2.56
N ALA A 127 18.93 -11.81 1.88
CA ALA A 127 19.99 -12.72 2.29
C ALA A 127 21.35 -12.01 2.37
N GLN A 128 21.65 -11.11 1.42
CA GLN A 128 22.85 -10.27 1.49
C GLN A 128 22.80 -9.33 2.71
N CYS A 129 21.65 -8.72 3.03
CA CYS A 129 21.50 -7.90 4.23
C CYS A 129 21.78 -8.69 5.52
N VAL A 130 21.32 -9.94 5.59
CA VAL A 130 21.61 -10.84 6.72
C VAL A 130 23.10 -11.15 6.79
N ALA A 131 23.72 -11.51 5.66
CA ALA A 131 25.15 -11.81 5.59
C ALA A 131 26.03 -10.60 5.97
N ALA A 132 25.61 -9.39 5.62
CA ALA A 132 26.26 -8.13 5.98
C ALA A 132 26.01 -7.69 7.44
N GLY A 133 25.26 -8.48 8.22
CA GLY A 133 24.92 -8.16 9.62
C GLY A 133 24.01 -6.95 9.79
N LEU A 134 23.26 -6.57 8.74
CA LEU A 134 22.28 -5.47 8.81
C LEU A 134 20.98 -5.90 9.48
N VAL A 135 20.69 -7.20 9.49
CA VAL A 135 19.49 -7.78 10.10
C VAL A 135 19.92 -8.75 11.19
N THR A 136 19.40 -8.56 12.41
CA THR A 136 19.63 -9.48 13.54
C THR A 136 18.29 -10.11 13.93
N GLY A 137 18.26 -11.45 14.01
CA GLY A 137 17.01 -12.21 14.24
C GLY A 137 16.54 -12.28 15.69
N HIS A 138 17.09 -11.47 16.59
CA HIS A 138 16.86 -11.64 18.03
C HIS A 138 15.51 -11.09 18.50
N THR A 139 14.93 -10.12 17.80
CA THR A 139 13.69 -9.45 18.23
C THR A 139 12.73 -9.30 17.05
N GLN A 140 11.63 -10.04 17.08
CA GLN A 140 10.50 -9.86 16.17
C GLN A 140 9.38 -9.14 16.91
N ALA A 141 9.04 -7.93 16.47
CA ALA A 141 7.89 -7.19 16.98
C ALA A 141 6.77 -7.23 15.93
N VAL A 142 5.61 -7.74 16.32
CA VAL A 142 4.39 -7.73 15.52
C VAL A 142 3.40 -6.83 16.24
N ASP A 143 3.06 -5.69 15.64
CA ASP A 143 1.99 -4.82 16.14
C ASP A 143 0.71 -5.13 15.36
N SER A 144 -0.33 -5.56 16.07
CA SER A 144 -1.64 -5.85 15.48
C SER A 144 -2.71 -5.09 16.23
N ALA A 145 -3.50 -4.30 15.52
CA ALA A 145 -4.70 -3.67 16.05
C ALA A 145 -5.94 -4.46 15.63
N PHE A 146 -6.85 -4.73 16.57
CA PHE A 146 -8.16 -5.29 16.26
C PHE A 146 -9.01 -4.22 15.57
N VAL A 147 -9.15 -4.30 14.25
CA VAL A 147 -10.14 -3.49 13.52
C VAL A 147 -11.49 -4.19 13.60
N LYS A 148 -12.46 -3.57 14.29
CA LYS A 148 -13.84 -4.06 14.31
C LYS A 148 -14.40 -3.94 12.90
N ALA A 149 -14.65 -5.06 12.25
CA ALA A 149 -15.26 -5.09 10.93
C ALA A 149 -16.67 -4.46 10.99
N ASN A 150 -16.98 -3.55 10.06
CA ASN A 150 -18.34 -3.05 9.85
C ASN A 150 -19.18 -4.13 9.12
N ALA A 151 -19.39 -5.25 9.79
CA ALA A 151 -20.00 -6.46 9.25
C ALA A 151 -21.04 -7.07 10.20
N SER A 152 -21.58 -6.29 11.13
CA SER A 152 -22.66 -6.74 12.01
C SER A 152 -23.90 -7.04 11.17
N LEU A 153 -24.32 -8.31 11.13
CA LEU A 153 -25.59 -8.72 10.51
C LEU A 153 -26.80 -8.05 11.21
N GLU A 154 -26.63 -7.64 12.46
CA GLU A 154 -27.63 -6.92 13.25
C GLU A 154 -27.92 -5.49 12.76
N SER A 155 -26.98 -4.87 12.03
CA SER A 155 -27.14 -3.50 11.51
C SER A 155 -27.59 -3.44 10.04
N LEU A 156 -28.00 -4.58 9.47
CA LEU A 156 -28.49 -4.64 8.09
C LEU A 156 -29.93 -4.11 8.02
N CYS A 157 -30.16 -3.12 7.16
CA CYS A 157 -31.49 -2.59 6.89
C CYS A 157 -31.98 -3.06 5.51
N GLU A 158 -33.30 -3.18 5.37
CA GLU A 158 -33.90 -3.45 4.07
C GLU A 158 -33.60 -2.30 3.11
N LYS A 159 -33.24 -2.65 1.86
CA LYS A 159 -33.06 -1.67 0.79
C LYS A 159 -34.39 -1.04 0.46
N GLN A 160 -34.64 0.13 1.04
CA GLN A 160 -35.73 0.98 0.60
C GLN A 160 -35.41 1.51 -0.81
N PRO A 161 -36.37 1.48 -1.74
CA PRO A 161 -36.20 2.15 -3.01
C PRO A 161 -35.96 3.63 -2.74
N ALA A 162 -34.88 4.19 -3.29
CA ALA A 162 -34.69 5.65 -3.30
C ALA A 162 -35.92 6.24 -4.00
N ASP A 163 -36.68 7.06 -3.27
CA ASP A 163 -37.92 7.72 -3.64
C ASP A 163 -38.52 7.19 -4.94
N ALA A 164 -39.51 6.31 -4.81
CA ALA A 164 -40.44 6.10 -5.90
C ALA A 164 -41.18 7.42 -6.15
N THR A 165 -40.57 8.33 -6.90
CA THR A 165 -41.25 9.42 -7.60
C THR A 165 -42.09 8.80 -8.71
N GLY A 166 -43.04 7.93 -8.33
CA GLY A 166 -44.20 7.65 -9.15
C GLY A 166 -45.22 8.77 -8.93
N PRO A 167 -45.98 9.19 -9.95
CA PRO A 167 -47.01 10.20 -9.74
C PRO A 167 -48.09 9.61 -8.81
N THR A 168 -48.07 9.98 -7.54
CA THR A 168 -49.18 9.71 -6.61
C THR A 168 -50.33 10.62 -7.02
N LEU A 169 -51.42 10.05 -7.56
CA LEU A 169 -52.66 10.79 -7.75
C LEU A 169 -53.23 11.12 -6.38
N HIS A 170 -52.99 12.33 -5.90
CA HIS A 170 -53.63 12.85 -4.70
C HIS A 170 -55.07 13.28 -5.05
N VAL A 171 -56.04 12.71 -4.34
CA VAL A 171 -57.38 13.30 -4.26
C VAL A 171 -57.24 14.60 -3.44
N ALA A 172 -57.73 15.71 -3.98
CA ALA A 172 -57.59 17.03 -3.38
C ALA A 172 -58.24 17.06 -1.98
N GLY A 173 -57.44 17.25 -0.92
CA GLY A 173 -57.99 17.54 0.40
C GLY A 173 -57.14 17.29 1.65
N GLU A 174 -56.04 16.52 1.61
CA GLU A 174 -55.28 16.22 2.85
C GLU A 174 -53.84 16.75 2.86
N PRO A 175 -53.34 17.27 4.01
CA PRO A 175 -52.02 17.87 4.11
C PRO A 175 -50.91 16.81 4.19
N VAL A 176 -49.85 17.02 3.39
CA VAL A 176 -48.63 16.21 3.37
C VAL A 176 -47.79 16.50 4.62
N THR A 177 -47.43 15.46 5.37
CA THR A 177 -46.43 15.55 6.44
C THR A 177 -45.09 15.03 5.92
N ASP A 178 -44.20 15.95 5.56
CA ASP A 178 -42.82 15.63 5.20
C ASP A 178 -42.01 15.34 6.47
N ALA A 179 -41.81 14.05 6.75
CA ALA A 179 -40.85 13.61 7.76
C ALA A 179 -39.84 12.64 7.13
N SER A 180 -38.80 13.18 6.51
CA SER A 180 -37.61 12.40 6.13
C SER A 180 -36.35 13.27 6.18
N GLY A 181 -35.65 13.22 7.31
CA GLY A 181 -34.26 13.66 7.37
C GLY A 181 -33.37 12.67 6.61
N PRO A 182 -32.20 13.11 6.08
CA PRO A 182 -31.33 12.25 5.28
C PRO A 182 -30.81 11.07 6.11
N LEU A 183 -30.93 9.87 5.57
CA LEU A 183 -30.44 8.64 6.18
C LEU A 183 -28.89 8.67 6.28
N PRO A 184 -28.30 8.16 7.38
CA PRO A 184 -26.85 8.11 7.54
C PRO A 184 -26.21 7.20 6.48
N SER A 185 -25.10 7.66 5.90
CA SER A 185 -24.37 7.05 4.78
C SER A 185 -23.72 5.68 5.06
N THR A 186 -24.02 5.06 6.20
CA THR A 186 -23.34 3.87 6.74
C THR A 186 -24.19 2.60 6.72
N LEU A 187 -25.42 2.64 6.21
CA LEU A 187 -26.28 1.46 6.16
C LEU A 187 -26.00 0.59 4.93
N ILE A 188 -25.52 -0.63 5.18
CA ILE A 188 -25.44 -1.68 4.16
C ILE A 188 -26.87 -2.21 3.94
N SER A 189 -27.40 -2.02 2.74
CA SER A 189 -28.76 -2.41 2.39
C SER A 189 -28.82 -3.68 1.57
N SER A 190 -29.84 -4.52 1.80
CA SER A 190 -30.06 -5.76 1.06
C SER A 190 -31.57 -6.01 0.86
N PRO A 191 -32.01 -6.72 -0.20
CA PRO A 191 -33.40 -7.11 -0.38
C PRO A 191 -33.94 -8.00 0.76
N ALA A 192 -35.23 -7.87 1.10
CA ALA A 192 -35.87 -8.60 2.21
C ALA A 192 -35.60 -10.11 2.24
N HIS A 193 -35.69 -10.78 1.08
CA HIS A 193 -35.49 -12.23 1.01
C HIS A 193 -34.05 -12.65 1.36
N GLN A 194 -33.06 -11.82 1.03
CA GLN A 194 -31.66 -12.06 1.41
C GLN A 194 -31.46 -11.82 2.90
N LEU A 195 -32.09 -10.80 3.48
CA LEU A 195 -32.06 -10.54 4.92
C LEU A 195 -32.68 -11.69 5.72
N GLN A 196 -33.84 -12.20 5.29
CA GLN A 196 -34.48 -13.35 5.94
C GLN A 196 -33.60 -14.60 5.87
N ARG A 197 -32.95 -14.85 4.72
CA ARG A 197 -32.03 -15.98 4.55
C ARG A 197 -30.79 -15.82 5.44
N LEU A 198 -30.23 -14.62 5.53
CA LEU A 198 -29.07 -14.30 6.38
C LEU A 198 -29.41 -14.40 7.88
N ALA A 199 -30.57 -13.88 8.30
CA ALA A 199 -31.06 -13.99 9.67
C ALA A 199 -31.30 -15.45 10.07
N ALA A 200 -31.88 -16.25 9.17
CA ALA A 200 -32.07 -17.68 9.41
C ALA A 200 -30.74 -18.43 9.51
N THR A 201 -29.74 -18.08 8.69
CA THR A 201 -28.39 -18.67 8.84
C THR A 201 -27.71 -18.24 10.13
N HIS A 202 -27.83 -16.96 10.52
CA HIS A 202 -27.23 -16.42 11.74
C HIS A 202 -27.85 -17.06 12.99
N ALA A 203 -29.17 -17.22 13.03
CA ALA A 203 -29.87 -17.92 14.11
C ALA A 203 -29.45 -19.39 14.24
N ARG A 204 -29.06 -20.05 13.14
CA ARG A 204 -28.49 -21.42 13.18
C ARG A 204 -27.08 -21.43 13.75
N TYR A 205 -26.26 -20.42 13.47
CA TYR A 205 -24.93 -20.31 14.05
C TYR A 205 -24.99 -20.08 15.57
N LEU A 206 -25.82 -19.14 16.04
CA LEU A 206 -25.98 -18.87 17.48
C LEU A 206 -26.53 -20.06 18.27
N ARG A 207 -27.34 -20.94 17.64
CA ARG A 207 -27.82 -22.19 18.27
C ARG A 207 -26.75 -23.27 18.41
N ASN A 208 -25.70 -23.23 17.57
CA ASN A 208 -24.62 -24.23 17.56
C ASN A 208 -23.38 -23.81 18.37
N ASP A 209 -23.39 -22.61 18.95
CA ASP A 209 -22.23 -22.01 19.61
C ASP A 209 -22.06 -22.54 21.06
N SER A 210 -21.57 -23.78 21.17
CA SER A 210 -21.03 -24.34 22.42
C SER A 210 -19.53 -24.68 22.32
N GLY A 211 -18.85 -24.20 21.28
CA GLY A 211 -17.41 -24.39 21.08
C GLY A 211 -16.65 -23.06 21.05
N PRO A 212 -15.36 -23.05 21.43
CA PRO A 212 -14.57 -21.81 21.45
C PRO A 212 -14.46 -21.18 20.05
N LEU A 213 -14.53 -19.85 20.02
CA LEU A 213 -14.41 -19.01 18.82
C LEU A 213 -13.14 -19.37 18.02
N GLY A 214 -13.32 -19.96 16.84
CA GLY A 214 -12.23 -20.34 15.92
C GLY A 214 -12.32 -21.75 15.31
N ALA A 215 -13.28 -22.59 15.74
CA ALA A 215 -13.46 -23.91 15.15
C ALA A 215 -14.04 -23.83 13.73
N ALA A 216 -13.23 -24.17 12.72
CA ALA A 216 -13.66 -24.24 11.33
C ALA A 216 -14.76 -25.31 11.15
N VAL A 217 -16.00 -24.88 10.92
CA VAL A 217 -17.08 -25.76 10.46
C VAL A 217 -16.73 -26.23 9.05
N ARG A 218 -16.32 -27.50 8.92
CA ARG A 218 -16.09 -28.15 7.62
C ARG A 218 -17.42 -28.11 6.84
N LYS A 219 -17.44 -27.39 5.72
CA LYS A 219 -18.58 -27.44 4.78
C LYS A 219 -18.63 -28.81 4.11
N PRO A 220 -19.82 -29.45 3.99
CA PRO A 220 -19.97 -30.62 3.13
C PRO A 220 -19.86 -30.18 1.68
N VAL A 221 -18.96 -30.84 0.95
CA VAL A 221 -18.83 -30.75 -0.50
C VAL A 221 -20.01 -31.49 -1.11
N TYR A 222 -20.78 -30.81 -1.96
CA TYR A 222 -21.68 -31.43 -2.92
C TYR A 222 -21.03 -31.35 -4.30
#